data_AF-A0A8S3DQP6-F1
#
_entry.id   AF-A0A8S3DQP6-F1
#
_cell.length_a   1.000
_cell.length_b   1.000
_cell.length_c   1.000
_cell.angle_alpha   90.00
_cell.angle_beta   90.00
_cell.angle_gamma   90.00
#
_symmetry.space_group_name_H-M   'P 1'
#
loop_
_entity.id
_entity.type
_entity.pdbx_description
1 polymer ?
#
loop_
_entity_poly.entity_id
_entity_poly.type
_entity_poly.pdbx_seq_one_letter_code
_entity_poly.pdbx_strand_id
1 'polypeptide(L)' 'IFELSKICSYSSVRSALIVSLGDLLLRHPNIIEPFTPQFYAQIHDIDLSVGETALCTIAILI' A
#
# COMPACT_ATOMS: atom_id res chain seq x y z
N ILE A 1 9.86 -1.65 -2.89
CA ILE A 1 8.88 -1.16 -1.88
C ILE A 1 8.18 -2.33 -1.20
N PHE A 2 7.57 -3.25 -1.97
CA PHE A 2 6.88 -4.43 -1.41
C PHE A 2 7.77 -5.37 -0.57
N GLU A 3 8.99 -5.67 -1.01
CA GLU A 3 9.92 -6.48 -0.21
C GLU A 3 10.37 -5.76 1.08
N LEU A 4 10.48 -4.43 1.06
CA LEU A 4 10.77 -3.65 2.27
C LEU A 4 9.59 -3.69 3.25
N SER A 5 8.34 -3.67 2.75
CA SER A 5 7.15 -3.83 3.59
C SER A 5 7.08 -5.19 4.27
N LYS A 6 7.62 -6.26 3.66
CA LYS A 6 7.66 -7.59 4.27
C LYS A 6 8.75 -7.72 5.35
N ILE A 7 9.86 -7.00 5.18
CA ILE A 7 11.01 -7.07 6.10
C ILE A 7 10.81 -6.13 7.30
N CYS A 8 10.10 -5.01 7.13
CA CYS A 8 9.92 -4.02 8.19
C CYS A 8 8.80 -4.41 9.16
N SER A 9 9.16 -4.66 10.42
CA SER A 9 8.21 -4.90 11.53
C SER A 9 7.52 -3.63 12.06
N TYR A 10 7.95 -2.44 11.60
CA TYR A 10 7.40 -1.16 12.07
C TYR A 10 6.14 -0.80 11.28
N SER A 11 4.99 -0.80 11.97
CA SER A 11 3.68 -0.43 11.43
C SER A 11 3.69 0.95 10.73
N SER A 12 4.32 1.96 11.33
CA SER A 12 4.41 3.31 10.76
C SER A 12 5.15 3.39 9.42
N VAL A 13 6.19 2.57 9.24
CA VAL A 13 6.95 2.53 7.98
C VAL A 13 6.10 1.89 6.88
N ARG A 14 5.35 0.84 7.20
CA ARG A 14 4.43 0.19 6.25
C ARG A 14 3.31 1.14 5.82
N SER A 15 2.69 1.87 6.76
CA SER A 15 1.70 2.91 6.44
C SER A 15 2.27 4.01 5.54
N ALA A 16 3.47 4.53 5.85
CA ALA A 16 4.11 5.55 5.01
C ALA A 16 4.42 5.05 3.59
N LEU A 17 4.84 3.79 3.47
CA LEU A 17 5.07 3.16 2.17
C LEU A 17 3.77 3.07 1.36
N ILE A 18 2.66 2.62 1.97
CA ILE A 18 1.34 2.56 1.31
C ILE A 18 0.93 3.93 0.78
N VAL A 19 1.05 4.99 1.58
CA VAL A 19 0.70 6.36 1.17
C VAL A 19 1.55 6.79 -0.03
N SER A 20 2.87 6.60 0.05
CA SER A 20 3.78 6.94 -1.04
C SER A 20 3.50 6.14 -2.33
N LEU A 21 3.02 4.90 -2.17
CA LEU A 21 2.64 4.04 -3.27
C LEU A 21 1.34 4.53 -3.91
N GLY A 22 0.37 4.95 -3.11
CA GLY A 22 -0.87 5.61 -3.54
C GLY A 22 -0.63 6.87 -4.37
N ASP A 23 0.24 7.76 -3.88
CA ASP A 23 0.64 8.97 -4.61
C ASP A 23 1.26 8.62 -5.97
N LEU A 24 2.07 7.56 -6.01
CA LEU A 24 2.68 7.08 -7.25
C LEU A 24 1.65 6.50 -8.21
N LEU A 25 0.67 5.75 -7.70
CA LEU A 25 -0.41 5.17 -8.50
C LEU A 25 -1.35 6.22 -9.07
N LEU A 26 -1.66 7.28 -8.31
CA LEU A 26 -2.45 8.42 -8.78
C LEU A 26 -1.75 9.13 -9.96
N ARG A 27 -0.43 9.25 -9.89
CA ARG A 27 0.38 9.97 -10.89
C ARG A 27 0.70 9.12 -12.12
N HIS A 28 0.86 7.81 -11.94
CA HIS A 28 1.22 6.86 -12.99
C HIS A 28 0.39 5.56 -12.89
N PRO A 29 -0.90 5.61 -13.28
CA PRO A 29 -1.78 4.43 -13.19
C PRO A 29 -1.33 3.26 -14.07
N ASN A 30 -0.54 3.52 -15.12
CA ASN A 30 0.03 2.50 -16.01
C ASN A 30 1.04 1.55 -15.32
N ILE A 31 1.48 1.84 -14.09
CA ILE A 31 2.44 1.00 -13.36
C ILE A 31 1.74 -0.06 -12.50
N ILE A 32 0.40 -0.03 -12.42
CA ILE A 32 -0.39 -0.89 -11.53
C ILE A 32 -0.38 -2.37 -11.97
N GLU A 33 -0.30 -2.64 -13.29
CA GLU A 33 -0.60 -3.97 -13.86
C GLU A 33 0.35 -5.16 -13.55
N PRO A 34 1.45 -5.02 -12.80
CA PRO A 34 2.13 -6.19 -12.20
C PRO A 34 1.93 -6.34 -10.68
N PHE A 35 1.55 -5.28 -9.96
CA PHE A 35 1.66 -5.22 -8.48
C PHE A 35 0.32 -5.17 -7.75
N THR A 36 -0.79 -5.15 -8.48
CA THR A 36 -2.17 -5.22 -7.97
C THR A 36 -2.35 -6.22 -6.82
N PRO A 37 -1.95 -7.50 -6.93
CA PRO A 37 -2.19 -8.46 -5.85
C PRO A 37 -1.39 -8.16 -4.58
N GLN A 38 -0.22 -7.53 -4.69
CA GLN A 38 0.62 -7.16 -3.54
C GLN A 38 0.03 -5.94 -2.82
N PHE A 39 -0.62 -5.05 -3.57
CA PHE A 39 -1.36 -3.91 -3.02
C PHE A 39 -2.58 -4.36 -2.22
N TYR A 40 -3.38 -5.27 -2.80
CA TYR A 40 -4.54 -5.83 -2.10
C TYR A 40 -4.15 -6.70 -0.90
N ALA A 41 -2.97 -7.34 -0.91
CA ALA A 41 -2.47 -8.10 0.24
C ALA A 41 -2.22 -7.23 1.48
N GLN A 42 -1.88 -5.94 1.31
CA GLN A 42 -1.67 -5.02 2.43
C GLN A 42 -2.97 -4.56 3.13
N ILE A 43 -4.14 -4.79 2.51
CA ILE A 43 -5.45 -4.57 3.15
C ILE A 43 -5.67 -5.58 4.30
N HIS A 44 -5.13 -6.79 4.13
CA HIS A 44 -5.23 -7.87 5.11
C HIS A 44 -3.99 -7.95 6.03
N ASP A 45 -3.27 -6.84 6.20
CA ASP A 45 -2.13 -6.79 7.11
C ASP A 45 -2.58 -6.97 8.58
N ILE A 46 -1.68 -7.46 9.43
CA ILE A 46 -1.89 -7.78 10.85
C ILE A 46 -2.22 -6.51 11.65
N ASP A 47 -1.70 -5.36 11.22
CA ASP A 47 -1.95 -4.07 11.84
C ASP A 47 -3.13 -3.34 11.18
N LEU A 48 -4.17 -3.11 11.97
CA LEU A 48 -5.41 -2.44 11.56
C LEU A 48 -5.17 -1.04 10.98
N SER A 49 -4.19 -0.31 11.53
CA SER A 49 -3.81 1.04 11.07
C SER A 49 -3.21 1.04 9.66
N VAL A 50 -2.45 0.00 9.30
CA VAL A 50 -1.88 -0.19 7.96
C VAL A 50 -3.00 -0.56 6.99
N GLY A 51 -3.92 -1.44 7.39
CA GLY A 51 -5.09 -1.82 6.61
C GLY A 51 -6.05 -0.67 6.33
N GLU A 52 -6.37 0.17 7.32
CA GLU A 52 -7.20 1.37 7.15
C GLU A 52 -6.55 2.37 6.18
N THR A 53 -5.23 2.54 6.28
CA THR A 53 -4.48 3.41 5.37
C THR A 53 -4.50 2.87 3.94
N ALA A 54 -4.33 1.55 3.76
CA ALA A 54 -4.43 0.89 2.45
C ALA A 54 -5.83 1.04 1.86
N LEU A 55 -6.86 0.83 2.66
CA LEU A 55 -8.25 0.99 2.24
C LEU A 55 -8.54 2.43 1.79
N CYS A 56 -8.13 3.43 2.58
CA CYS A 56 -8.28 4.84 2.22
C CYS A 56 -7.54 5.17 0.92
N THR A 57 -6.34 4.62 0.74
CA THR A 57 -5.50 4.86 -0.44
C THR A 57 -6.09 4.24 -1.71
N ILE A 58 -6.75 3.08 -1.60
CA ILE A 58 -7.47 2.48 -2.73
C ILE A 58 -8.77 3.24 -3.00
N ALA A 59 -9.48 3.66 -1.94
CA ALA A 59 -10.72 4.40 -2.05
C ALA A 59 -10.54 5.77 -2.73
N ILE A 60 -9.39 6.44 -2.57
CA ILE A 60 -9.08 7.69 -3.27
C ILE A 60 -8.62 7.47 -4.72
N LEU A 61 -8.29 6.24 -5.10
CA LEU A 61 -7.83 5.86 -6.45
C LEU A 61 -8.96 5.39 -7.38
N ILE A 62 -10.15 5.13 -6.82
CA ILE A 62 -11.41 4.81 -7.51
C ILE A 62 -12.20 6.09 -7.77
#